data_AF-A0AAJ6QMJ8-F1
#
_entry.id   AF-A0AAJ6QMJ8-F1
#
_cell.length_a   1.000
_cell.length_b   1.000
_cell.length_c   1.000
_cell.angle_alpha   90.00
_cell.angle_beta   90.00
_cell.angle_gamma   90.00
#
_symmetry.space_group_name_H-M   'P 1'
#
loop_
_entity.id
_entity.type
_entity.pdbx_description
1 polymer ?
#
loop_
_entity_poly.entity_id
_entity_poly.type
_entity_poly.pdbx_seq_one_letter_code
_entity_poly.pdbx_strand_id
1 'polypeptide(L)'
;MSSLCALMRNLTLSRGIINPGSCSLSPKSLLAIRSDILAGQQNRSMNMRAARRIRGYPRPLVSNIVRPEPMKYGYRLIKPDEYTTDALRIKKLAGRDPVTKRVVVRTIGGGVQKYAYWVDFMRDGPEDGVFEEKVYKIEYDGIMTCKVALVANGEKKRWIVATEGVEVGSIISTTRHIPKIPVRPREGDAHPLGALPVATQVHCVEKIPGMGGQLCRAAGASAQILRKVEGRVIIQLPSKLHMSLSEKCLGVVGQVSNADRNETFYPIGSPNRLRRIGKRPRTGFWHRKDGYCGRKIKPPPPLKVIPLAKSRKDSEFIL
;
A
#
# COMPACT_ATOMS: atom_id res chain seq x y z
N MET A 1 -69.98 -53.17 -1.38
CA MET A 1 -71.24 -52.40 -1.45
C MET A 1 -71.00 -51.19 -2.35
N SER A 2 -72.07 -50.63 -2.94
CA SER A 2 -72.26 -49.25 -3.48
C SER A 2 -71.10 -48.22 -3.40
N SER A 3 -70.90 -47.27 -4.31
CA SER A 3 -71.50 -46.93 -5.64
C SER A 3 -70.66 -45.76 -6.23
N LEU A 4 -70.33 -45.70 -7.52
CA LEU A 4 -71.13 -45.12 -8.62
C LEU A 4 -71.53 -43.62 -8.45
N CYS A 5 -70.95 -42.74 -9.28
CA CYS A 5 -71.45 -41.40 -9.70
C CYS A 5 -71.58 -40.26 -8.66
N ALA A 6 -71.64 -38.95 -9.00
CA ALA A 6 -71.52 -38.20 -10.27
C ALA A 6 -71.15 -36.70 -10.02
N LEU A 7 -71.25 -35.84 -11.06
CA LEU A 7 -71.13 -34.36 -11.07
C LEU A 7 -69.69 -33.82 -10.89
N MET A 8 -68.90 -33.47 -11.92
CA MET A 8 -69.15 -33.12 -13.34
C MET A 8 -69.63 -31.67 -13.58
N ARG A 9 -68.87 -30.94 -14.43
CA ARG A 9 -68.97 -29.50 -14.77
C ARG A 9 -68.58 -28.59 -13.59
N ASN A 10 -67.81 -27.50 -13.73
CA ASN A 10 -67.05 -26.88 -14.83
C ASN A 10 -65.80 -26.18 -14.18
N LEU A 11 -64.83 -25.51 -14.82
CA LEU A 11 -64.76 -24.78 -16.10
C LEU A 11 -63.48 -25.10 -16.92
N THR A 12 -63.28 -24.30 -17.98
CA THR A 12 -62.32 -24.31 -19.09
C THR A 12 -60.95 -23.64 -18.84
N LEU A 13 -59.89 -24.26 -19.40
CA LEU A 13 -58.69 -23.64 -20.03
C LEU A 13 -57.74 -22.81 -19.12
N SER A 14 -56.41 -22.88 -19.27
CA SER A 14 -55.61 -23.16 -20.48
C SER A 14 -54.36 -24.04 -20.22
N ARG A 15 -53.63 -24.40 -21.30
CA ARG A 15 -52.47 -25.33 -21.29
C ARG A 15 -51.14 -24.58 -21.17
N GLY A 16 -50.10 -25.20 -20.60
CA GLY A 16 -48.74 -24.61 -20.61
C GLY A 16 -47.64 -25.42 -19.90
N ILE A 17 -47.32 -26.63 -20.36
CA ILE A 17 -46.07 -27.32 -19.95
C ILE A 17 -44.94 -26.87 -20.88
N ILE A 18 -43.80 -26.45 -20.33
CA ILE A 18 -42.55 -26.21 -21.07
C ILE A 18 -41.39 -26.89 -20.32
N ASN A 19 -40.46 -27.46 -21.08
CA ASN A 19 -39.42 -28.41 -20.63
C ASN A 19 -38.26 -27.76 -19.86
N PRO A 20 -37.51 -28.55 -19.06
CA PRO A 20 -36.24 -28.11 -18.47
C PRO A 20 -35.17 -27.90 -19.56
N GLY A 21 -34.85 -26.64 -19.87
CA GLY A 21 -33.89 -26.27 -20.91
C GLY A 21 -32.93 -25.15 -20.50
N SER A 22 -31.65 -25.50 -20.38
CA SER A 22 -30.47 -24.62 -20.54
C SER A 22 -30.59 -23.13 -20.15
N CYS A 23 -30.43 -22.80 -18.87
CA CYS A 23 -30.06 -21.45 -18.44
C CYS A 23 -28.53 -21.30 -18.35
N SER A 24 -27.87 -21.05 -19.48
CA SER A 24 -26.43 -20.73 -19.52
C SER A 24 -26.16 -19.35 -18.91
N LEU A 25 -25.72 -19.33 -17.65
CA LEU A 25 -25.30 -18.09 -16.98
C LEU A 25 -24.14 -17.44 -17.74
N SER A 26 -24.36 -16.22 -18.24
CA SER A 26 -23.40 -15.56 -19.12
C SER A 26 -22.03 -15.28 -18.44
N PRO A 27 -20.92 -15.26 -19.20
CA PRO A 27 -19.57 -15.07 -18.65
C PRO A 27 -19.37 -13.79 -17.81
N LYS A 28 -20.24 -12.79 -17.98
CA LYS A 28 -20.23 -11.53 -17.23
C LYS A 28 -20.50 -11.74 -15.72
N SER A 29 -21.22 -12.81 -15.35
CA SER A 29 -21.52 -13.13 -13.95
C SER A 29 -20.29 -13.61 -13.16
N LEU A 30 -19.40 -14.38 -13.78
CA LEU A 30 -18.18 -14.91 -13.14
C LEU A 30 -17.08 -13.85 -12.95
N LEU A 31 -17.15 -12.72 -13.66
CA LEU A 31 -16.24 -11.59 -13.46
C LEU A 31 -16.53 -10.85 -12.15
N ALA A 32 -17.81 -10.66 -11.80
CA ALA A 32 -18.23 -9.96 -10.59
C ALA A 32 -17.84 -10.69 -9.28
N ILE A 33 -17.64 -12.01 -9.32
CA ILE A 33 -17.22 -12.81 -8.15
C ILE A 33 -15.67 -12.85 -8.03
N ARG A 34 -14.94 -12.51 -9.10
CA ARG A 34 -13.46 -12.57 -9.14
C ARG A 34 -12.76 -11.28 -8.70
N SER A 35 -13.44 -10.14 -8.64
CA SER A 35 -12.88 -8.87 -8.12
C SER A 35 -12.44 -8.97 -6.65
N ASP A 36 -13.27 -9.61 -5.83
CA ASP A 36 -13.19 -9.49 -4.38
C ASP A 36 -12.09 -10.36 -3.76
N ILE A 37 -11.68 -11.41 -4.48
CA ILE A 37 -10.55 -12.28 -4.11
C ILE A 37 -9.21 -11.52 -4.26
N LEU A 38 -9.09 -10.64 -5.27
CA LEU A 38 -7.90 -9.79 -5.46
C LEU A 38 -7.79 -8.67 -4.42
N ALA A 39 -8.91 -8.23 -3.84
CA ALA A 39 -8.93 -7.26 -2.74
C ALA A 39 -8.34 -7.79 -1.41
N GLY A 40 -8.05 -9.11 -1.31
CA GLY A 40 -7.54 -9.77 -0.11
C GLY A 40 -6.03 -9.67 0.14
N GLN A 41 -5.21 -9.25 -0.83
CA GLN A 41 -3.75 -9.18 -0.69
C GLN A 41 -3.31 -8.10 0.32
N GLN A 42 -2.93 -8.54 1.52
CA GLN A 42 -2.63 -7.67 2.67
C GLN A 42 -1.48 -6.69 2.38
N ASN A 43 -1.82 -5.40 2.30
CA ASN A 43 -0.90 -4.28 2.08
C ASN A 43 -0.01 -3.97 3.31
N ARG A 44 0.81 -4.94 3.73
CA ARG A 44 1.80 -4.86 4.82
C ARG A 44 2.99 -3.98 4.43
N SER A 45 2.74 -2.71 4.12
CA SER A 45 3.79 -1.73 3.88
C SER A 45 4.67 -1.60 5.13
N MET A 46 5.96 -1.94 4.99
CA MET A 46 6.96 -1.88 6.05
C MET A 46 7.42 -0.42 6.26
N ASN A 47 6.45 0.48 6.46
CA ASN A 47 6.63 1.92 6.70
C ASN A 47 7.21 2.17 8.11
N MET A 48 8.43 1.66 8.34
CA MET A 48 9.19 1.86 9.55
C MET A 48 9.64 3.32 9.64
N ARG A 49 9.11 4.03 10.65
CA ARG A 49 9.52 5.41 10.96
C ARG A 49 10.98 5.41 11.41
N ALA A 50 11.79 6.34 10.89
CA ALA A 50 13.20 6.50 11.28
C ALA A 50 13.42 6.86 12.76
N ALA A 51 12.38 7.30 13.48
CA ALA A 51 12.44 7.60 14.91
C ALA A 51 12.60 6.34 15.79
N ARG A 52 13.85 6.05 16.20
CA ARG A 52 14.24 5.08 17.26
C ARG A 52 13.73 5.45 18.66
N ARG A 53 12.41 5.66 18.83
CA ARG A 53 11.83 5.76 20.18
C ARG A 53 11.88 4.38 20.83
N ILE A 54 12.52 4.27 22.01
CA ILE A 54 12.60 3.02 22.79
C ILE A 54 11.20 2.63 23.27
N ARG A 55 10.47 1.95 22.39
CA ARG A 55 9.35 1.10 22.76
C ARG A 55 9.93 -0.27 23.08
N GLY A 56 9.56 -0.81 24.24
CA GLY A 56 9.53 -2.27 24.36
C GLY A 56 8.74 -2.84 23.17
N TYR A 57 9.18 -3.99 22.67
CA TYR A 57 8.57 -4.69 21.54
C TYR A 57 7.03 -4.86 21.79
N PRO A 58 6.14 -4.99 20.80
CA PRO A 58 4.72 -5.22 21.09
C PRO A 58 4.51 -6.64 21.66
N ARG A 59 3.83 -6.80 22.81
CA ARG A 59 3.61 -8.09 23.53
C ARG A 59 3.34 -9.25 22.54
N PRO A 60 3.88 -10.46 22.78
CA PRO A 60 3.53 -11.63 21.96
C PRO A 60 2.01 -11.76 21.90
N LEU A 61 1.52 -12.25 20.77
CA LEU A 61 0.10 -12.44 20.54
C LEU A 61 -0.32 -13.75 21.19
N VAL A 62 -1.51 -13.77 21.76
CA VAL A 62 -2.23 -15.05 21.92
C VAL A 62 -2.42 -15.62 20.51
N SER A 63 -2.25 -16.93 20.34
CA SER A 63 -2.11 -17.64 19.05
C SER A 63 -3.08 -17.19 17.96
N ASN A 64 -4.33 -16.87 18.31
CA ASN A 64 -5.40 -16.56 17.36
C ASN A 64 -5.64 -15.05 17.13
N ILE A 65 -4.82 -14.15 17.71
CA ILE A 65 -5.02 -12.70 17.63
C ILE A 65 -4.12 -12.07 16.56
N VAL A 66 -4.69 -11.66 15.43
CA VAL A 66 -3.99 -10.85 14.42
C VAL A 66 -3.80 -9.40 14.93
N ARG A 67 -2.61 -8.81 14.74
CA ARG A 67 -2.40 -7.38 15.06
C ARG A 67 -3.18 -6.49 14.10
N PRO A 68 -4.03 -5.56 14.59
CA PRO A 68 -4.69 -4.62 13.72
C PRO A 68 -3.70 -3.60 13.14
N GLU A 69 -3.74 -3.40 11.83
CA GLU A 69 -2.87 -2.46 11.11
C GLU A 69 -3.24 -1.00 11.48
N PRO A 70 -2.38 -0.24 12.19
CA PRO A 70 -2.81 1.03 12.80
C PRO A 70 -3.20 2.14 11.84
N MET A 71 -2.86 2.01 10.55
CA MET A 71 -3.22 2.97 9.50
C MET A 71 -4.66 2.74 9.01
N LYS A 72 -5.10 1.48 8.89
CA LYS A 72 -6.45 1.08 8.42
C LYS A 72 -7.60 1.66 9.27
N TYR A 73 -7.35 1.91 10.55
CA TYR A 73 -8.33 2.41 11.52
C TYR A 73 -8.17 3.90 11.86
N GLY A 74 -7.23 4.61 11.23
CA GLY A 74 -7.04 6.04 11.45
C GLY A 74 -8.08 6.89 10.72
N TYR A 75 -8.19 6.64 9.42
CA TYR A 75 -8.96 7.41 8.46
C TYR A 75 -9.28 6.53 7.23
N ARG A 76 -10.30 6.92 6.47
CA ARG A 76 -10.61 6.43 5.14
C ARG A 76 -10.59 7.64 4.20
N LEU A 77 -9.81 7.55 3.12
CA LEU A 77 -9.91 8.50 2.01
C LEU A 77 -11.24 8.24 1.30
N ILE A 78 -12.04 9.29 1.05
CA ILE A 78 -13.18 9.17 0.15
C ILE A 78 -12.60 9.34 -1.25
N LYS A 79 -12.62 8.28 -2.04
CA LYS A 79 -12.22 8.30 -3.45
C LYS A 79 -13.48 8.36 -4.32
N PRO A 80 -13.51 9.18 -5.39
CA PRO A 80 -14.41 8.94 -6.52
C PRO A 80 -13.99 7.67 -7.27
N ASP A 81 -14.81 7.26 -8.24
CA ASP A 81 -14.58 6.04 -9.03
C ASP A 81 -13.42 6.23 -10.04
N GLU A 82 -13.32 7.42 -10.64
CA GLU A 82 -12.22 7.83 -11.51
C GLU A 82 -11.06 8.48 -10.73
N TYR A 83 -9.87 8.54 -11.34
CA TYR A 83 -8.71 9.21 -10.74
C TYR A 83 -8.86 10.75 -10.81
N THR A 84 -8.65 11.44 -9.69
CA THR A 84 -8.72 12.91 -9.61
C THR A 84 -7.47 13.48 -8.95
N THR A 85 -6.99 14.62 -9.47
CA THR A 85 -5.85 15.36 -8.90
C THR A 85 -6.24 16.26 -7.72
N ASP A 86 -7.52 16.44 -7.44
CA ASP A 86 -7.99 17.36 -6.40
C ASP A 86 -7.76 16.85 -4.97
N ALA A 87 -7.80 17.78 -4.01
CA ALA A 87 -7.57 17.51 -2.60
C ALA A 87 -8.77 16.75 -1.98
N LEU A 88 -8.69 15.41 -1.94
CA LEU A 88 -9.80 14.55 -1.50
C LEU A 88 -10.12 14.68 -0.01
N ARG A 89 -11.42 14.62 0.32
CA ARG A 89 -11.93 14.73 1.69
C ARG A 89 -11.72 13.43 2.47
N ILE A 90 -11.26 13.55 3.72
CA ILE A 90 -10.92 12.40 4.57
C ILE A 90 -12.00 12.13 5.62
N LYS A 91 -12.56 10.91 5.62
CA LYS A 91 -13.46 10.43 6.70
C LYS A 91 -12.62 9.84 7.84
N LYS A 92 -12.57 10.53 8.98
CA LYS A 92 -11.84 10.06 10.17
C LYS A 92 -12.56 8.87 10.80
N LEU A 93 -11.80 7.82 11.14
CA LEU A 93 -12.33 6.61 11.79
C LEU A 93 -12.08 6.58 13.31
N ALA A 94 -11.20 7.45 13.81
CA ALA A 94 -10.90 7.62 15.24
C ALA A 94 -10.51 6.31 15.98
N GLY A 95 -9.88 5.36 15.27
CA GLY A 95 -9.48 4.07 15.83
C GLY A 95 -10.56 2.99 15.83
N ARG A 96 -11.75 3.27 15.28
CA ARG A 96 -12.84 2.30 15.13
C ARG A 96 -12.71 1.50 13.84
N ASP A 97 -13.19 0.25 13.87
CA ASP A 97 -13.39 -0.57 12.68
C ASP A 97 -14.51 0.00 11.79
N PRO A 98 -14.30 0.20 10.47
CA PRO A 98 -15.35 0.69 9.58
C PRO A 98 -16.58 -0.24 9.49
N VAL A 99 -16.45 -1.55 9.72
CA VAL A 99 -17.57 -2.50 9.70
C VAL A 99 -18.25 -2.56 11.07
N THR A 100 -17.64 -3.22 12.04
CA THR A 100 -18.20 -3.52 13.38
C THR A 100 -18.32 -2.30 14.30
N LYS A 101 -17.77 -1.13 13.91
CA LYS A 101 -17.70 0.13 14.69
C LYS A 101 -16.96 0.06 16.03
N ARG A 102 -16.53 -1.12 16.48
CA ARG A 102 -15.79 -1.36 17.73
C ARG A 102 -14.43 -0.64 17.70
N VAL A 103 -13.92 -0.22 18.87
CA VAL A 103 -12.63 0.47 18.99
C VAL A 103 -11.49 -0.54 18.91
N VAL A 104 -10.79 -0.56 17.78
CA VAL A 104 -9.66 -1.46 17.51
C VAL A 104 -8.33 -0.82 17.91
N VAL A 105 -8.13 0.45 17.58
CA VAL A 105 -6.88 1.18 17.83
C VAL A 105 -7.13 2.33 18.80
N ARG A 106 -6.84 2.09 20.08
CA ARG A 106 -6.90 3.10 21.14
C ARG A 106 -5.97 4.30 20.82
N THR A 107 -6.19 5.43 21.48
CA THR A 107 -5.32 6.64 21.39
C THR A 107 -5.41 7.44 20.06
N ILE A 108 -6.26 7.06 19.11
CA ILE A 108 -6.56 7.85 17.89
C ILE A 108 -7.88 8.65 18.08
N GLY A 109 -7.98 9.86 17.52
CA GLY A 109 -9.24 10.62 17.41
C GLY A 109 -9.06 12.13 17.47
N GLY A 110 -10.05 12.88 16.97
CA GLY A 110 -10.04 14.35 16.92
C GLY A 110 -9.12 14.92 15.83
N GLY A 111 -8.32 15.92 16.19
CA GLY A 111 -7.42 16.64 15.30
C GLY A 111 -8.11 17.61 14.33
N VAL A 112 -7.33 18.45 13.66
CA VAL A 112 -7.81 19.40 12.64
C VAL A 112 -8.43 18.64 11.45
N GLN A 113 -9.34 19.25 10.68
CA GLN A 113 -9.76 18.71 9.39
C GLN A 113 -8.54 18.54 8.46
N LYS A 114 -8.60 17.56 7.57
CA LYS A 114 -7.51 17.22 6.65
C LYS A 114 -8.09 16.81 5.30
N TYR A 115 -7.32 17.14 4.28
CA TYR A 115 -7.46 16.66 2.91
C TYR A 115 -6.19 15.85 2.58
N ALA A 116 -6.24 15.07 1.50
CA ALA A 116 -5.07 14.37 0.98
C ALA A 116 -5.23 14.10 -0.51
N TYR A 117 -4.10 13.98 -1.19
CA TYR A 117 -4.08 13.70 -2.62
C TYR A 117 -4.20 12.20 -2.89
N TRP A 118 -4.81 11.82 -4.01
CA TRP A 118 -4.76 10.44 -4.49
C TRP A 118 -3.37 10.17 -5.07
N VAL A 119 -2.43 9.82 -4.20
CA VAL A 119 -1.08 9.47 -4.63
C VAL A 119 -1.07 8.11 -5.31
N ASP A 120 -0.52 8.09 -6.50
CA ASP A 120 -0.10 6.91 -7.23
C ASP A 120 1.26 6.43 -6.69
N PHE A 121 1.38 5.10 -6.53
CA PHE A 121 2.61 4.43 -6.12
C PHE A 121 3.16 3.52 -7.22
N MET A 122 2.50 3.46 -8.38
CA MET A 122 2.81 2.59 -9.51
C MET A 122 3.44 3.43 -10.63
N ARG A 123 4.77 3.60 -10.56
CA ARG A 123 5.58 4.15 -11.65
C ARG A 123 5.68 3.13 -12.80
N ASP A 124 4.55 2.81 -13.43
CA ASP A 124 4.55 2.09 -14.69
C ASP A 124 5.18 2.95 -15.79
N GLY A 125 5.90 2.27 -16.67
CA GLY A 125 6.50 2.76 -17.91
C GLY A 125 6.70 1.57 -18.86
N PRO A 126 7.04 1.83 -20.13
CA PRO A 126 7.15 0.78 -21.14
C PRO A 126 8.33 -0.16 -20.86
N GLU A 127 8.26 -1.36 -21.42
CA GLU A 127 9.39 -2.30 -21.46
C GLU A 127 10.40 -1.88 -22.54
N ASP A 128 9.92 -1.34 -23.66
CA ASP A 128 10.71 -0.74 -24.73
C ASP A 128 10.59 0.80 -24.69
N GLY A 129 11.67 1.48 -24.30
CA GLY A 129 11.76 2.95 -24.28
C GLY A 129 11.71 3.60 -22.90
N VAL A 130 11.37 4.89 -22.88
CA VAL A 130 11.37 5.75 -21.69
C VAL A 130 10.07 6.53 -21.61
N PHE A 131 9.42 6.53 -20.45
CA PHE A 131 8.27 7.38 -20.16
C PHE A 131 8.72 8.56 -19.30
N GLU A 132 8.69 9.76 -19.85
CA GLU A 132 9.09 11.00 -19.16
C GLU A 132 7.87 11.74 -18.60
N GLU A 133 7.99 12.34 -17.42
CA GLU A 133 6.98 13.21 -16.83
C GLU A 133 7.64 14.50 -16.33
N LYS A 134 6.98 15.66 -16.53
CA LYS A 134 7.47 16.94 -15.99
C LYS A 134 6.85 17.21 -14.61
N VAL A 135 7.65 17.71 -13.67
CA VAL A 135 7.20 18.12 -12.33
C VAL A 135 6.58 19.52 -12.39
N TYR A 136 5.30 19.64 -12.04
CA TYR A 136 4.56 20.92 -12.06
C TYR A 136 4.45 21.58 -10.69
N LYS A 137 4.37 20.79 -9.61
CA LYS A 137 4.18 21.32 -8.25
C LYS A 137 4.64 20.31 -7.21
N ILE A 138 5.13 20.80 -6.07
CA ILE A 138 5.46 19.97 -4.91
C ILE A 138 4.67 20.50 -3.71
N GLU A 139 3.87 19.65 -3.07
CA GLU A 139 2.92 20.01 -2.01
C GLU A 139 3.06 19.16 -0.74
N TYR A 140 2.48 19.67 0.36
CA TYR A 140 2.40 18.97 1.64
C TYR A 140 1.11 18.12 1.70
N ASP A 141 1.24 16.80 1.82
CA ASP A 141 0.09 15.92 1.99
C ASP A 141 -0.40 15.84 3.45
N GLY A 142 -1.72 15.87 3.65
CA GLY A 142 -2.32 15.82 4.98
C GLY A 142 -2.25 14.46 5.66
N ILE A 143 -2.11 13.35 4.94
CA ILE A 143 -2.04 11.98 5.48
C ILE A 143 -0.59 11.55 5.76
N MET A 144 0.29 11.75 4.78
CA MET A 144 1.64 11.19 4.72
C MET A 144 2.66 12.04 5.50
N THR A 145 3.93 11.64 5.40
CA THR A 145 5.06 12.34 6.01
C THR A 145 5.93 13.08 4.99
N CYS A 146 6.02 12.56 3.78
CA CYS A 146 6.76 13.15 2.66
C CYS A 146 6.02 14.34 2.06
N LYS A 147 6.68 15.06 1.15
CA LYS A 147 6.00 15.91 0.16
C LYS A 147 5.46 15.00 -0.96
N VAL A 148 4.49 15.50 -1.71
CA VAL A 148 3.96 14.87 -2.93
C VAL A 148 4.24 15.76 -4.13
N ALA A 149 4.57 15.19 -5.27
CA ALA A 149 4.79 15.93 -6.51
C ALA A 149 3.63 15.69 -7.47
N LEU A 150 3.09 16.76 -8.05
CA LEU A 150 2.20 16.70 -9.20
C LEU A 150 3.07 16.65 -10.46
N VAL A 151 2.95 15.57 -11.21
CA VAL A 151 3.66 15.37 -12.48
C VAL A 151 2.66 15.22 -13.61
N ALA A 152 3.08 15.51 -14.84
CA ALA A 152 2.28 15.25 -16.03
C ALA A 152 3.10 14.80 -17.23
N ASN A 153 2.46 14.00 -18.08
CA ASN A 153 2.87 13.75 -19.46
C ASN A 153 1.66 14.11 -20.36
N GLY A 154 1.83 15.14 -21.19
CA GLY A 154 0.72 15.76 -21.92
C GLY A 154 -0.41 16.20 -20.98
N GLU A 155 -1.62 15.75 -21.28
CA GLU A 155 -2.83 16.03 -20.49
C GLU A 155 -2.88 15.23 -19.17
N LYS A 156 -2.24 14.06 -19.12
CA LYS A 156 -2.35 13.12 -18.00
C LYS A 156 -1.52 13.59 -16.81
N LYS A 157 -2.20 13.97 -15.73
CA LYS A 157 -1.61 14.46 -14.49
C LYS A 157 -1.80 13.45 -13.36
N ARG A 158 -0.75 13.18 -12.57
CA ARG A 158 -0.82 12.33 -11.38
C ARG A 158 0.02 12.85 -10.22
N TRP A 159 -0.42 12.53 -9.01
CA TRP A 159 0.36 12.75 -7.79
C TRP A 159 1.24 11.54 -7.49
N ILE A 160 2.53 11.79 -7.29
CA ILE A 160 3.51 10.79 -6.87
C ILE A 160 4.15 11.19 -5.54
N VAL A 161 4.88 10.26 -4.90
CA VAL A 161 5.79 10.62 -3.81
C VAL A 161 6.94 11.46 -4.38
N ALA A 162 7.22 12.62 -3.77
CA ALA A 162 8.36 13.44 -4.15
C ALA A 162 9.66 12.88 -3.54
N THR A 163 10.71 12.82 -4.35
CA THR A 163 12.11 12.61 -3.91
C THR A 163 12.65 13.90 -3.27
N GLU A 164 13.69 13.79 -2.44
CA GLU A 164 14.57 14.94 -2.17
C GLU A 164 15.35 15.32 -3.45
N GLY A 165 15.93 16.52 -3.53
CA GLY A 165 16.69 16.99 -4.69
C GLY A 165 15.88 17.33 -5.96
N VAL A 166 14.68 16.78 -6.12
CA VAL A 166 13.79 17.06 -7.27
C VAL A 166 13.05 18.39 -7.08
N GLU A 167 13.19 19.28 -8.07
CA GLU A 167 12.58 20.61 -8.07
C GLU A 167 11.36 20.71 -8.99
N VAL A 168 10.68 21.86 -8.98
CA VAL A 168 9.59 22.16 -9.93
C VAL A 168 10.20 22.51 -11.29
N GLY A 169 9.67 21.91 -12.35
CA GLY A 169 10.19 22.04 -13.72
C GLY A 169 11.09 20.89 -14.15
N SER A 170 11.62 20.09 -13.22
CA SER A 170 12.41 18.89 -13.51
C SER A 170 11.65 17.89 -14.38
N ILE A 171 12.37 17.17 -15.24
CA ILE A 171 11.85 16.00 -15.97
C ILE A 171 12.33 14.75 -15.24
N ILE A 172 11.42 13.83 -14.96
CA ILE A 172 11.71 12.51 -14.38
C ILE A 172 11.44 11.40 -15.42
N SER A 173 12.27 10.37 -15.44
CA SER A 173 12.13 9.22 -16.34
C SER A 173 11.56 7.98 -15.62
N THR A 174 10.88 7.12 -16.37
CA THR A 174 10.35 5.83 -15.90
C THR A 174 10.49 4.77 -17.00
N THR A 175 11.19 3.68 -16.71
CA THR A 175 11.52 2.61 -17.67
C THR A 175 11.49 1.24 -16.99
N ARG A 176 10.95 0.21 -17.66
CA ARG A 176 10.94 -1.19 -17.17
C ARG A 176 12.07 -2.06 -17.77
N HIS A 177 12.75 -1.59 -18.82
CA HIS A 177 13.93 -2.24 -19.42
C HIS A 177 15.06 -2.50 -18.41
N ILE A 178 15.74 -3.66 -18.53
CA ILE A 178 16.96 -4.00 -17.79
C ILE A 178 18.14 -4.08 -18.79
N PRO A 179 18.95 -3.02 -18.92
CA PRO A 179 20.12 -3.05 -19.80
C PRO A 179 21.26 -3.87 -19.20
N LYS A 180 22.12 -4.42 -20.07
CA LYS A 180 23.32 -5.21 -19.71
C LYS A 180 24.37 -4.38 -18.95
N ILE A 181 24.41 -3.07 -19.18
CA ILE A 181 25.28 -2.10 -18.50
C ILE A 181 24.41 -1.30 -17.52
N PRO A 182 24.83 -1.08 -16.26
CA PRO A 182 24.01 -0.37 -15.28
C PRO A 182 23.79 1.10 -15.66
N VAL A 183 22.55 1.59 -15.48
CA VAL A 183 22.14 2.96 -15.80
C VAL A 183 22.74 3.94 -14.78
N ARG A 184 23.19 5.13 -15.23
CA ARG A 184 23.62 6.20 -14.31
C ARG A 184 22.40 6.70 -13.51
N PRO A 185 22.38 6.56 -12.17
CA PRO A 185 21.24 7.00 -11.36
C PRO A 185 21.04 8.52 -11.41
N ARG A 186 19.78 8.95 -11.55
CA ARG A 186 19.30 10.33 -11.40
C ARG A 186 18.15 10.36 -10.39
N GLU A 187 18.07 11.38 -9.55
CA GLU A 187 17.07 11.42 -8.47
C GLU A 187 15.66 11.65 -9.02
N GLY A 188 14.68 10.86 -8.55
CA GLY A 188 13.30 10.90 -9.06
C GLY A 188 13.01 9.97 -10.23
N ASP A 189 14.02 9.45 -10.91
CA ASP A 189 13.85 8.48 -11.99
C ASP A 189 13.48 7.10 -11.43
N ALA A 190 12.67 6.35 -12.18
CA ALA A 190 12.17 5.03 -11.79
C ALA A 190 12.67 3.93 -12.74
N HIS A 191 13.40 2.98 -12.18
CA HIS A 191 14.05 1.88 -12.90
C HIS A 191 13.84 0.55 -12.17
N PRO A 192 13.92 -0.60 -12.87
CA PRO A 192 14.00 -1.90 -12.22
C PRO A 192 15.29 -2.00 -11.40
N LEU A 193 15.25 -2.66 -10.24
CA LEU A 193 16.42 -2.88 -9.38
C LEU A 193 17.58 -3.59 -10.11
N GLY A 194 17.27 -4.35 -11.18
CA GLY A 194 18.25 -4.95 -12.09
C GLY A 194 19.08 -3.95 -12.90
N ALA A 195 18.51 -2.79 -13.28
CA ALA A 195 19.20 -1.78 -14.08
C ALA A 195 20.16 -0.89 -13.25
N LEU A 196 19.89 -0.72 -11.96
CA LEU A 196 20.63 0.22 -11.10
C LEU A 196 22.00 -0.35 -10.64
N PRO A 197 23.06 0.47 -10.53
CA PRO A 197 24.32 0.02 -9.95
C PRO A 197 24.19 -0.32 -8.46
N VAL A 198 25.16 -1.07 -7.94
CA VAL A 198 25.28 -1.40 -6.51
C VAL A 198 25.55 -0.13 -5.69
N ALA A 199 25.24 -0.16 -4.39
CA ALA A 199 25.31 0.95 -3.43
C ALA A 199 24.35 2.13 -3.68
N THR A 200 23.56 2.11 -4.76
CA THR A 200 22.51 3.13 -5.03
C THR A 200 21.45 3.19 -3.92
N GLN A 201 20.97 4.40 -3.66
CA GLN A 201 19.81 4.66 -2.81
C GLN A 201 18.52 4.63 -3.64
N VAL A 202 17.51 3.91 -3.14
CA VAL A 202 16.19 3.75 -3.76
C VAL A 202 15.07 3.86 -2.75
N HIS A 203 13.92 4.38 -3.18
CA HIS A 203 12.70 4.49 -2.38
C HIS A 203 11.46 4.12 -3.20
N CYS A 204 10.28 4.11 -2.56
CA CYS A 204 9.03 3.62 -3.16
C CYS A 204 9.18 2.24 -3.85
N VAL A 205 10.00 1.35 -3.28
CA VAL A 205 10.38 0.09 -3.93
C VAL A 205 9.22 -0.90 -3.94
N GLU A 206 9.03 -1.59 -5.06
CA GLU A 206 8.07 -2.67 -5.20
C GLU A 206 8.47 -3.92 -4.39
N LYS A 207 7.48 -4.55 -3.74
CA LYS A 207 7.70 -5.82 -3.03
C LYS A 207 7.71 -7.03 -3.97
N ILE A 208 6.92 -6.98 -5.03
CA ILE A 208 6.79 -7.95 -6.12
C ILE A 208 6.53 -7.10 -7.37
N PRO A 209 7.06 -7.44 -8.57
CA PRO A 209 6.87 -6.62 -9.76
C PRO A 209 5.39 -6.37 -10.07
N GLY A 210 5.01 -5.12 -10.34
CA GLY A 210 3.62 -4.75 -10.61
C GLY A 210 2.70 -4.72 -9.38
N MET A 211 3.25 -4.68 -8.15
CA MET A 211 2.46 -4.39 -6.93
C MET A 211 2.53 -2.92 -6.50
N GLY A 212 3.28 -2.08 -7.21
CA GLY A 212 3.55 -0.69 -6.86
C GLY A 212 4.45 -0.54 -5.63
N GLY A 213 4.90 0.69 -5.40
CA GLY A 213 5.79 1.04 -4.30
C GLY A 213 5.13 0.79 -2.94
N GLN A 214 5.64 -0.22 -2.22
CA GLN A 214 5.15 -0.59 -0.87
C GLN A 214 6.16 -0.28 0.24
N LEU A 215 7.43 -0.10 -0.14
CA LEU A 215 8.58 -0.01 0.75
C LEU A 215 9.16 1.41 0.69
N CYS A 216 9.79 1.87 1.77
CA CYS A 216 10.45 3.18 1.84
C CYS A 216 9.58 4.35 1.33
N ARG A 217 8.43 4.57 1.98
CA ARG A 217 7.49 5.68 1.68
C ARG A 217 7.38 6.73 2.79
N ALA A 218 8.17 6.59 3.85
CA ALA A 218 8.23 7.59 4.91
C ALA A 218 9.20 8.71 4.52
N ALA A 219 9.02 9.91 5.07
CA ALA A 219 9.93 11.03 4.84
C ALA A 219 11.36 10.67 5.27
N GLY A 220 12.35 11.02 4.46
CA GLY A 220 13.74 10.65 4.67
C GLY A 220 14.05 9.16 4.57
N ALA A 221 13.13 8.32 4.08
CA ALA A 221 13.40 6.89 3.91
C ALA A 221 14.06 6.61 2.55
N SER A 222 15.19 5.90 2.60
CA SER A 222 15.76 5.18 1.47
C SER A 222 16.09 3.74 1.89
N ALA A 223 16.22 2.87 0.91
CA ALA A 223 16.88 1.58 1.00
C ALA A 223 18.12 1.60 0.10
N GLN A 224 19.13 0.77 0.40
CA GLN A 224 20.35 0.70 -0.39
C GLN A 224 20.47 -0.66 -1.11
N ILE A 225 20.86 -0.65 -2.38
CA ILE A 225 21.18 -1.89 -3.12
C ILE A 225 22.55 -2.43 -2.65
N LEU A 226 22.59 -3.65 -2.11
CA LEU A 226 23.83 -4.25 -1.59
C LEU A 226 24.53 -5.16 -2.58
N ARG A 227 23.79 -6.03 -3.28
CA ARG A 227 24.32 -6.92 -4.33
C ARG A 227 23.22 -7.49 -5.21
N LYS A 228 23.60 -7.94 -6.40
CA LYS A 228 22.76 -8.72 -7.33
C LYS A 228 23.28 -10.17 -7.35
N VAL A 229 22.37 -11.14 -7.37
CA VAL A 229 22.67 -12.59 -7.40
C VAL A 229 21.52 -13.26 -8.14
N GLU A 230 21.79 -14.04 -9.20
CA GLU A 230 20.82 -14.98 -9.81
C GLU A 230 19.43 -14.39 -10.13
N GLY A 231 19.36 -13.27 -10.85
CA GLY A 231 18.10 -12.59 -11.20
C GLY A 231 17.40 -11.88 -10.03
N ARG A 232 18.09 -11.76 -8.89
CA ARG A 232 17.57 -11.19 -7.64
C ARG A 232 18.46 -10.09 -7.11
N VAL A 233 17.86 -9.12 -6.41
CA VAL A 233 18.56 -7.98 -5.82
C VAL A 233 18.35 -7.97 -4.32
N ILE A 234 19.44 -7.87 -3.57
CA ILE A 234 19.41 -7.77 -2.11
C ILE A 234 19.53 -6.31 -1.73
N ILE A 235 18.47 -5.78 -1.09
CA ILE A 235 18.42 -4.41 -0.57
C ILE A 235 18.51 -4.40 0.96
N GLN A 236 19.07 -3.33 1.52
CA GLN A 236 18.98 -3.02 2.94
C GLN A 236 17.87 -1.98 3.16
N LEU A 237 16.85 -2.34 3.92
CA LEU A 237 15.79 -1.43 4.35
C LEU A 237 16.30 -0.48 5.46
N PRO A 238 15.65 0.68 5.70
CA PRO A 238 16.05 1.63 6.75
C PRO A 238 15.90 1.07 8.17
N SER A 239 15.24 -0.08 8.33
CA SER A 239 15.24 -0.90 9.56
C SER A 239 16.51 -1.74 9.76
N LYS A 240 17.50 -1.63 8.86
CA LYS A 240 18.66 -2.51 8.68
C LYS A 240 18.33 -3.99 8.38
N LEU A 241 17.07 -4.30 8.06
CA LEU A 241 16.68 -5.63 7.55
C LEU A 241 17.14 -5.78 6.09
N HIS A 242 17.87 -6.86 5.80
CA HIS A 242 18.18 -7.27 4.44
C HIS A 242 17.00 -8.03 3.83
N MET A 243 16.68 -7.74 2.56
CA MET A 243 15.58 -8.37 1.85
C MET A 243 15.96 -8.63 0.40
N SER A 244 15.65 -9.83 -0.10
CA SER A 244 15.88 -10.23 -1.50
C SER A 244 14.59 -10.09 -2.31
N LEU A 245 14.66 -9.28 -3.36
CA LEU A 245 13.60 -8.99 -4.33
C LEU A 245 13.96 -9.55 -5.71
N SER A 246 13.01 -9.55 -6.65
CA SER A 246 13.31 -9.74 -8.08
C SER A 246 14.03 -8.50 -8.61
N GLU A 247 14.94 -8.69 -9.57
CA GLU A 247 15.50 -7.59 -10.37
C GLU A 247 14.45 -6.76 -11.13
N LYS A 248 13.31 -7.37 -11.47
CA LYS A 248 12.20 -6.73 -12.19
C LYS A 248 11.29 -5.86 -11.31
N CYS A 249 11.50 -5.84 -9.99
CA CYS A 249 10.81 -4.88 -9.11
C CYS A 249 11.27 -3.46 -9.45
N LEU A 250 10.34 -2.53 -9.62
CA LEU A 250 10.67 -1.11 -9.77
C LEU A 250 11.09 -0.46 -8.45
N GLY A 251 11.94 0.56 -8.54
CA GLY A 251 12.30 1.46 -7.45
C GLY A 251 12.60 2.86 -7.99
N VAL A 252 12.26 3.89 -7.21
CA VAL A 252 12.59 5.29 -7.54
C VAL A 252 13.95 5.61 -6.94
N VAL A 253 14.85 6.19 -7.72
CA VAL A 253 16.19 6.56 -7.27
C VAL A 253 16.15 7.77 -6.33
N GLY A 254 17.06 7.77 -5.34
CA GLY A 254 17.19 8.82 -4.33
C GLY A 254 16.40 8.54 -3.05
N GLN A 255 16.34 9.53 -2.17
CA GLN A 255 15.66 9.47 -0.87
C GLN A 255 14.26 10.11 -0.94
N VAL A 256 13.29 9.62 -0.16
CA VAL A 256 11.98 10.30 -0.04
C VAL A 256 12.14 11.69 0.57
N SER A 257 11.53 12.68 -0.07
CA SER A 257 11.50 14.09 0.37
C SER A 257 11.12 14.32 1.84
N ASN A 258 11.52 15.49 2.34
CA ASN A 258 11.37 15.95 3.72
C ASN A 258 12.25 15.13 4.69
N ALA A 259 13.51 14.88 4.31
CA ALA A 259 14.49 14.14 5.09
C ALA A 259 14.60 14.65 6.54
N ASP A 260 14.74 15.97 6.70
CA ASP A 260 14.90 16.67 7.97
C ASP A 260 13.66 16.60 8.88
N ARG A 261 12.56 15.94 8.48
CA ARG A 261 11.32 15.83 9.27
C ARG A 261 11.53 15.26 10.69
N ASN A 262 12.66 14.61 10.95
CA ASN A 262 13.03 14.11 12.28
C ASN A 262 13.90 15.10 13.08
N GLU A 263 14.54 16.08 12.43
CA GLU A 263 15.58 16.97 12.97
C GLU A 263 15.06 18.41 13.03
N THR A 264 14.56 18.95 11.91
CA THR A 264 13.67 20.12 11.79
C THR A 264 12.28 19.85 12.40
N PHE A 265 12.17 18.88 13.30
CA PHE A 265 10.96 18.64 14.08
C PHE A 265 10.81 19.73 15.13
N TYR A 266 10.10 20.81 14.79
CA TYR A 266 9.57 21.76 15.78
C TYR A 266 9.00 20.97 16.97
N PRO A 267 9.57 21.10 18.18
CA PRO A 267 9.25 20.23 19.30
C PRO A 267 7.75 20.24 19.57
N ILE A 268 7.22 19.13 20.11
CA ILE A 268 5.77 18.99 20.31
C ILE A 268 5.21 20.18 21.11
N GLY A 269 6.01 20.68 22.07
CA GLY A 269 5.77 21.92 22.81
C GLY A 269 4.63 21.75 23.81
N SER A 270 3.40 21.71 23.29
CA SER A 270 2.19 21.52 24.09
C SER A 270 1.50 20.18 23.79
N PRO A 271 0.82 19.56 24.78
CA PRO A 271 -0.10 18.44 24.54
C PRO A 271 -1.16 18.76 23.48
N ASN A 272 -1.52 20.04 23.32
CA ASN A 272 -2.48 20.50 22.32
C ASN A 272 -1.97 20.31 20.87
N ARG A 273 -0.66 20.31 20.61
CA ARG A 273 -0.13 19.94 19.27
C ARG A 273 -0.40 18.47 18.96
N LEU A 274 -0.27 17.56 19.93
CA LEU A 274 -0.67 16.15 19.76
C LEU A 274 -2.18 15.99 19.53
N ARG A 275 -3.01 16.79 20.22
CA ARG A 275 -4.46 16.85 19.98
C ARG A 275 -4.78 17.32 18.55
N ARG A 276 -4.13 18.40 18.05
CA ARG A 276 -4.27 18.89 16.67
C ARG A 276 -3.88 17.84 15.62
N ILE A 277 -2.88 17.00 15.90
CA ILE A 277 -2.43 15.87 15.06
C ILE A 277 -3.42 14.67 15.09
N GLY A 278 -4.42 14.67 15.99
CA GLY A 278 -5.41 13.60 16.13
C GLY A 278 -4.95 12.43 17.00
N LYS A 279 -4.07 12.70 17.98
CA LYS A 279 -3.67 11.75 19.02
C LYS A 279 -4.29 12.15 20.36
N ARG A 280 -5.04 11.21 20.95
CA ARG A 280 -5.59 11.29 22.32
C ARG A 280 -4.48 10.99 23.33
N PRO A 281 -4.66 11.27 24.64
CA PRO A 281 -3.81 10.68 25.68
C PRO A 281 -3.91 9.14 25.71
N ARG A 282 -3.01 8.51 26.48
CA ARG A 282 -3.14 7.09 26.87
C ARG A 282 -4.04 6.96 28.10
N THR A 283 -4.42 5.74 28.44
CA THR A 283 -5.14 5.43 29.69
C THR A 283 -4.30 5.78 30.91
N GLY A 284 -4.91 6.35 31.95
CA GLY A 284 -4.27 6.52 33.26
C GLY A 284 -4.10 5.22 34.05
N PHE A 285 -4.82 4.15 33.68
CA PHE A 285 -4.74 2.84 34.32
C PHE A 285 -3.30 2.31 34.37
N TRP A 286 -2.81 2.12 35.60
CA TRP A 286 -1.48 1.58 35.87
C TRP A 286 -1.40 0.11 35.46
N HIS A 287 -0.29 -0.28 34.84
CA HIS A 287 -0.01 -1.67 34.50
C HIS A 287 1.36 -2.03 35.08
N ARG A 288 1.46 -3.18 35.77
CA ARG A 288 2.75 -3.71 36.23
C ARG A 288 3.68 -3.95 35.03
N LYS A 289 4.98 -3.72 35.23
CA LYS A 289 6.02 -4.08 34.26
C LYS A 289 6.37 -5.55 34.48
N ASP A 290 6.10 -6.39 33.48
CA ASP A 290 6.50 -7.81 33.52
C ASP A 290 7.95 -7.96 33.00
N GLY A 291 8.57 -9.14 33.12
CA GLY A 291 9.92 -9.44 32.57
C GLY A 291 10.08 -9.23 31.04
N TYR A 292 8.95 -8.99 30.38
CA TYR A 292 8.83 -8.47 29.02
C TYR A 292 9.40 -7.05 28.84
N CYS A 293 9.24 -6.18 29.84
CA CYS A 293 9.58 -4.76 29.82
C CYS A 293 11.06 -4.50 30.12
N GLY A 294 11.94 -4.72 29.14
CA GLY A 294 13.36 -4.37 29.24
C GLY A 294 14.03 -4.18 27.88
N ARG A 295 15.30 -3.75 27.87
CA ARG A 295 16.14 -3.77 26.66
C ARG A 295 16.37 -5.22 26.27
N LYS A 296 15.86 -5.63 25.11
CA LYS A 296 16.13 -6.96 24.53
C LYS A 296 17.07 -6.77 23.35
N ILE A 297 18.35 -7.07 23.55
CA ILE A 297 19.32 -7.17 22.45
C ILE A 297 18.99 -8.47 21.70
N LYS A 298 19.00 -8.39 20.36
CA LYS A 298 18.74 -9.54 19.48
C LYS A 298 19.72 -9.48 18.31
N PRO A 299 20.11 -10.63 17.72
CA PRO A 299 20.82 -10.63 16.45
C PRO A 299 19.97 -9.94 15.36
N PRO A 300 20.59 -9.45 14.27
CA PRO A 300 19.85 -8.97 13.12
C PRO A 300 18.94 -10.08 12.57
N PRO A 301 17.72 -9.77 12.10
CA PRO A 301 16.87 -10.75 11.45
C PRO A 301 17.53 -11.29 10.18
N PRO A 302 17.33 -12.58 9.83
CA PRO A 302 17.91 -13.17 8.63
C PRO A 302 17.39 -12.52 7.35
N LEU A 303 18.10 -12.75 6.23
CA LEU A 303 17.73 -12.27 4.90
C LEU A 303 16.30 -12.70 4.57
N LYS A 304 15.41 -11.72 4.38
CA LYS A 304 14.03 -12.00 3.99
C LYS A 304 13.95 -12.20 2.48
N VAL A 305 13.81 -13.44 2.02
CA VAL A 305 13.49 -13.73 0.62
C VAL A 305 12.00 -13.45 0.38
N ILE A 306 11.68 -12.69 -0.67
CA ILE A 306 10.30 -12.55 -1.17
C ILE A 306 10.13 -13.51 -2.36
N PRO A 307 9.11 -14.37 -2.40
CA PRO A 307 8.86 -15.24 -3.55
C PRO A 307 8.61 -14.39 -4.81
N LEU A 308 8.95 -14.95 -5.97
CA LEU A 308 8.49 -14.40 -7.24
C LEU A 308 6.96 -14.45 -7.30
N ALA A 309 6.35 -13.59 -8.12
CA ALA A 309 4.97 -13.83 -8.53
C ALA A 309 4.93 -15.16 -9.30
N LYS A 310 3.94 -16.02 -9.00
CA LYS A 310 3.62 -17.13 -9.91
C LYS A 310 3.27 -16.54 -11.28
N SER A 311 3.80 -17.15 -12.35
CA SER A 311 3.32 -16.91 -13.71
C SER A 311 1.85 -17.30 -13.80
N ARG A 312 1.06 -16.65 -14.66
CA ARG A 312 -0.33 -17.08 -14.91
C ARG A 312 -0.42 -18.53 -15.41
N LYS A 313 0.62 -18.99 -16.12
CA LYS A 313 0.79 -20.39 -16.57
C LYS A 313 0.93 -21.37 -15.40
N ASP A 314 1.53 -20.97 -14.28
CA ASP A 314 1.76 -21.83 -13.10
C ASP A 314 0.48 -22.09 -12.27
N SER A 315 -0.66 -21.52 -12.72
CA SER A 315 -2.00 -21.77 -12.19
C SER A 315 -2.87 -22.65 -13.11
N GLU A 316 -2.40 -23.02 -14.30
CA GLU A 316 -3.13 -23.87 -15.26
C GLU A 316 -2.77 -25.35 -15.08
N PHE A 317 -1.65 -25.67 -14.41
CA PHE A 317 -1.19 -27.02 -14.07
C PHE A 317 -1.64 -27.50 -12.67
N ILE A 318 -2.82 -27.04 -12.20
CA ILE A 318 -3.46 -27.55 -10.98
C ILE A 318 -4.97 -27.75 -11.26
N LEU A 319 -5.26 -28.82 -11.99
CA LEU A 319 -6.56 -29.45 -12.18
C LEU A 319 -6.36 -30.97 -12.08
#